data_AF-A0A7S2HSH9-F1
#
_entry.id   AF-A0A7S2HSH9-F1
#
_cell.length_a   1.000
_cell.length_b   1.000
_cell.length_c   1.000
_cell.angle_alpha   90.00
_cell.angle_beta   90.00
_cell.angle_gamma   90.00
#
_symmetry.space_group_name_H-M   'P 1'
#
loop_
_entity.id
_entity.type
_entity.pdbx_description
1 polymer ?
#
loop_
_entity_poly.entity_id
_entity_poly.type
_entity_poly.pdbx_seq_one_letter_code
_entity_poly.pdbx_strand_id
1 'polypeptide(L)'
;SPRQAGGRGGAATAAGPVPPPSAPTAPKAPRRAPALRRASTTVAAVAAPAQGATATPRAVSDSLGSSGKLADSQPDTPPAEHDQPEETCGGNLTVASLKHVKRRCDKLSEERTKLLADLAASQEKCAQHRERVNTLEAEAHEARIAEAGLREEVCQIQAAEHAQRQRAIAAEDASARLQESLAKSTSEVARLREALDQQRRLTKEVCETAGDRAVSEAQVSALQSEAEALREQLRKMEVERDDMRRTVAAAVTTAEKAAAARAMHANSIDKLRAAKLSEAINDKVELHISVPRVTLNYNNAPPLLISAAAAFNDGRIREFLDSEVFTMFEPMWVRLDTLDKAPDGSSKRTYSSKMLDKLTEAVKAFVRKSQQADEMTAAPASGGDLGPRAAPCGAAAVAAVSAIAEPTATGDGGRLAHDVQGRANDG
;
A
#
# COMPACT_ATOMS: atom_id res chain seq x y z
N SER A 1 47.03 40.37 -63.32
CA SER A 1 47.63 40.88 -62.08
C SER A 1 47.84 39.77 -61.07
N PRO A 2 49.08 39.46 -60.69
CA PRO A 2 49.39 38.47 -59.66
C PRO A 2 49.59 39.15 -58.29
N ARG A 3 49.26 38.49 -57.17
CA ARG A 3 49.98 38.66 -55.89
C ARG A 3 49.52 37.65 -54.81
N GLN A 4 50.52 36.88 -54.37
CA GLN A 4 50.91 36.56 -52.99
C GLN A 4 49.90 35.79 -52.11
N ALA A 5 50.16 34.55 -51.67
CA ALA A 5 51.27 34.02 -50.86
C ALA A 5 51.25 34.48 -49.39
N GLY A 6 51.14 33.51 -48.47
CA GLY A 6 51.30 33.60 -47.02
C GLY A 6 50.19 32.81 -46.31
N GLY A 7 50.39 31.67 -45.64
CA GLY A 7 51.59 31.07 -45.07
C GLY A 7 51.52 31.11 -43.54
N ARG A 8 51.51 29.91 -42.93
CA ARG A 8 51.62 29.57 -41.48
C ARG A 8 50.32 29.78 -40.68
N GLY A 9 49.91 28.89 -39.77
CA GLY A 9 50.56 27.77 -39.09
C GLY A 9 49.99 27.75 -37.67
N GLY A 10 49.38 26.65 -37.24
CA GLY A 10 48.76 26.56 -35.91
C GLY A 10 48.56 25.11 -35.51
N ALA A 11 49.25 24.71 -34.45
CA ALA A 11 49.56 23.35 -34.08
C ALA A 11 48.34 22.49 -33.71
N ALA A 12 48.36 21.25 -34.21
CA ALA A 12 47.58 20.15 -33.69
C ALA A 12 48.15 19.73 -32.33
N THR A 13 47.39 19.96 -31.26
CA THR A 13 47.62 19.31 -29.97
C THR A 13 47.00 17.92 -30.06
N ALA A 14 47.83 16.90 -30.28
CA ALA A 14 47.44 15.50 -30.20
C ALA A 14 47.08 15.17 -28.74
N ALA A 15 45.78 15.10 -28.45
CA ALA A 15 45.28 14.47 -27.24
C ALA A 15 45.40 12.96 -27.42
N GLY A 16 46.41 12.37 -26.79
CA GLY A 16 46.60 10.92 -26.75
C GLY A 16 45.45 10.20 -26.05
N PRO A 17 45.28 8.89 -26.33
CA PRO A 17 44.21 8.09 -25.73
C PRO A 17 44.42 7.95 -24.22
N VAL A 18 43.41 8.38 -23.46
CA VAL A 18 43.33 8.18 -22.01
C VAL A 18 43.17 6.67 -21.74
N PRO A 19 44.03 6.04 -20.92
CA PRO A 19 43.88 4.64 -20.57
C PRO A 19 42.65 4.42 -19.67
N PRO A 20 41.96 3.28 -19.78
CA PRO A 20 40.79 2.99 -18.97
C PRO A 20 41.15 2.85 -17.47
N PRO A 21 40.25 3.24 -16.55
CA PRO A 21 40.48 3.09 -15.12
C PRO A 21 40.63 1.62 -14.74
N SER A 22 41.68 1.33 -13.97
CA SER A 22 41.99 0.01 -13.44
C SER A 22 40.80 -0.57 -12.66
N ALA A 23 40.45 -1.81 -13.00
CA ALA A 23 39.41 -2.56 -12.31
C ALA A 23 39.75 -2.75 -10.82
N PRO A 24 38.76 -2.66 -9.90
CA PRO A 24 38.98 -2.95 -8.50
C PRO A 24 39.33 -4.44 -8.33
N THR A 25 40.45 -4.67 -7.65
CA THR A 25 40.99 -5.98 -7.32
C THR A 25 39.98 -6.74 -6.46
N ALA A 26 39.49 -7.87 -6.96
CA ALA A 26 38.57 -8.75 -6.25
C ALA A 26 39.21 -9.29 -4.95
N PRO A 27 38.48 -9.32 -3.82
CA PRO A 27 38.99 -9.93 -2.61
C PRO A 27 39.11 -11.44 -2.76
N LYS A 28 40.27 -11.92 -2.38
CA LYS A 28 40.74 -13.31 -2.32
C LYS A 28 39.74 -14.18 -1.54
N ALA A 29 39.14 -15.15 -2.22
CA ALA A 29 38.24 -16.14 -1.62
C ALA A 29 38.96 -16.97 -0.54
N PRO A 30 38.35 -17.19 0.65
CA PRO A 30 38.84 -18.18 1.58
C PRO A 30 38.37 -19.59 1.20
N ARG A 31 39.21 -20.54 1.61
CA ARG A 31 39.24 -21.97 1.33
C ARG A 31 37.94 -22.73 1.62
N ARG A 32 37.74 -23.76 0.79
CA ARG A 32 36.91 -24.97 0.96
C ARG A 32 36.91 -25.55 2.39
N ALA A 33 35.73 -25.95 2.85
CA ALA A 33 35.37 -27.28 3.41
C ALA A 33 33.84 -27.34 3.69
N PRO A 34 33.24 -28.51 4.02
CA PRO A 34 33.08 -29.71 3.20
C PRO A 34 31.59 -29.97 2.83
N ALA A 35 31.39 -30.95 1.95
CA ALA A 35 30.10 -31.38 1.43
C ALA A 35 29.08 -31.78 2.52
N LEU A 36 27.90 -31.15 2.48
CA LEU A 36 26.70 -31.65 3.16
C LEU A 36 25.70 -32.15 2.11
N ARG A 37 25.25 -33.37 2.37
CA ARG A 37 24.42 -34.23 1.53
C ARG A 37 23.12 -33.55 1.10
N ARG A 38 22.82 -33.67 -0.20
CA ARG A 38 21.48 -33.56 -0.77
C ARG A 38 20.53 -34.53 -0.06
N ALA A 39 19.53 -34.00 0.64
CA ALA A 39 18.26 -34.69 0.82
C ALA A 39 17.31 -34.16 -0.26
N SER A 40 17.07 -35.00 -1.27
CA SER A 40 16.04 -34.77 -2.28
C SER A 40 14.69 -35.07 -1.64
N THR A 41 13.89 -34.05 -1.37
CA THR A 41 12.46 -34.24 -1.09
C THR A 41 11.69 -33.82 -2.34
N THR A 42 11.42 -34.79 -3.19
CA THR A 42 10.39 -34.73 -4.22
C THR A 42 9.03 -34.62 -3.52
N VAL A 43 8.40 -33.44 -3.57
CA VAL A 43 6.96 -33.35 -3.29
C VAL A 43 6.25 -33.64 -4.60
N ALA A 44 5.66 -34.83 -4.63
CA ALA A 44 4.82 -35.31 -5.71
C ALA A 44 3.61 -34.40 -5.89
N ALA A 45 3.35 -34.05 -7.14
CA ALA A 45 2.06 -33.56 -7.59
C ALA A 45 1.00 -34.65 -7.32
N VAL A 46 0.08 -34.39 -6.39
CA VAL A 46 -1.13 -35.18 -6.26
C VAL A 46 -2.16 -34.57 -7.19
N ALA A 47 -2.44 -35.29 -8.27
CA ALA A 47 -3.59 -35.11 -9.12
C ALA A 47 -4.88 -35.27 -8.30
N ALA A 48 -5.77 -34.29 -8.38
CA ALA A 48 -7.13 -34.41 -7.88
C ALA A 48 -7.97 -35.17 -8.91
N PRO A 49 -8.70 -36.24 -8.53
CA PRO A 49 -9.67 -36.86 -9.42
C PRO A 49 -10.95 -36.03 -9.44
N ALA A 50 -11.40 -35.72 -10.66
CA ALA A 50 -12.78 -35.43 -10.94
C ALA A 50 -13.62 -36.70 -10.74
N GLN A 51 -14.73 -36.56 -10.02
CA GLN A 51 -16.04 -37.24 -10.16
C GLN A 51 -16.63 -37.60 -8.79
N GLY A 52 -17.92 -37.32 -8.64
CA GLY A 52 -18.76 -38.02 -7.68
C GLY A 52 -19.66 -37.09 -6.88
N ALA A 53 -20.89 -36.98 -7.34
CA ALA A 53 -22.01 -36.38 -6.63
C ALA A 53 -22.14 -36.85 -5.18
N THR A 54 -22.57 -35.96 -4.28
CA THR A 54 -23.77 -36.07 -3.41
C THR A 54 -23.68 -35.11 -2.23
N ALA A 55 -24.85 -34.66 -1.78
CA ALA A 55 -25.11 -33.91 -0.55
C ALA A 55 -24.82 -32.40 -0.56
N THR A 56 -25.79 -31.65 -1.08
CA THR A 56 -26.17 -30.32 -0.59
C THR A 56 -26.20 -30.31 0.94
N PRO A 57 -25.46 -29.43 1.65
CA PRO A 57 -25.75 -29.16 3.04
C PRO A 57 -27.04 -28.36 3.08
N ARG A 58 -28.10 -29.05 3.47
CA ARG A 58 -29.36 -28.48 3.93
C ARG A 58 -29.03 -27.40 4.96
N ALA A 59 -29.37 -26.15 4.64
CA ALA A 59 -29.37 -25.04 5.57
C ALA A 59 -30.22 -25.44 6.78
N VAL A 60 -29.55 -25.79 7.87
CA VAL A 60 -30.18 -25.95 9.17
C VAL A 60 -30.12 -24.58 9.81
N SER A 61 -31.29 -23.95 9.84
CA SER A 61 -31.81 -23.12 10.92
C SER A 61 -30.81 -22.34 11.77
N ASP A 62 -30.95 -21.01 11.73
CA ASP A 62 -31.15 -20.25 12.96
C ASP A 62 -32.35 -19.33 12.77
N SER A 63 -33.51 -19.98 12.86
CA SER A 63 -34.76 -19.33 13.24
C SER A 63 -34.68 -19.04 14.76
N LEU A 64 -33.85 -18.08 15.15
CA LEU A 64 -33.97 -17.41 16.44
C LEU A 64 -35.06 -16.35 16.24
N GLY A 65 -36.31 -16.71 16.47
CA GLY A 65 -36.79 -16.64 17.84
C GLY A 65 -37.02 -15.17 18.17
N SER A 66 -37.94 -14.56 17.41
CA SER A 66 -38.69 -13.36 17.84
C SER A 66 -39.50 -13.78 19.06
N SER A 67 -38.78 -13.90 20.18
CA SER A 67 -39.29 -14.34 21.45
C SER A 67 -39.92 -13.12 22.10
N GLY A 68 -41.24 -13.17 22.20
CA GLY A 68 -41.97 -12.56 23.29
C GLY A 68 -41.65 -11.10 23.55
N LYS A 69 -42.43 -10.23 22.91
CA LYS A 69 -42.97 -9.06 23.59
C LYS A 69 -43.80 -9.58 24.79
N LEU A 70 -43.12 -10.07 25.83
CA LEU A 70 -43.72 -10.44 27.09
C LEU A 70 -44.22 -9.15 27.69
N ALA A 71 -45.53 -9.14 27.84
CA ALA A 71 -46.28 -8.14 28.52
C ALA A 71 -45.53 -7.69 29.78
N ASP A 72 -45.45 -6.37 29.88
CA ASP A 72 -45.43 -5.58 31.11
C ASP A 72 -46.37 -6.24 32.14
N SER A 73 -45.86 -7.25 32.85
CA SER A 73 -46.54 -7.94 33.92
C SER A 73 -46.06 -7.26 35.18
N GLN A 74 -46.67 -6.11 35.40
CA GLN A 74 -46.74 -5.40 36.67
C GLN A 74 -46.85 -6.44 37.80
N PRO A 75 -45.94 -6.45 38.81
CA PRO A 75 -46.15 -7.26 39.99
C PRO A 75 -47.39 -6.71 40.68
N ASP A 76 -48.46 -7.48 40.54
CA ASP A 76 -49.71 -7.35 41.26
C ASP A 76 -49.39 -7.23 42.75
N THR A 77 -49.62 -6.04 43.30
CA THR A 77 -49.57 -5.76 44.73
C THR A 77 -50.54 -6.73 45.40
N PRO A 78 -50.12 -7.61 46.35
CA PRO A 78 -51.08 -8.43 47.06
C PRO A 78 -52.06 -7.51 47.80
N PRO A 79 -53.38 -7.78 47.71
CA PRO A 79 -54.37 -7.00 48.43
C PRO A 79 -54.11 -7.10 49.93
N ALA A 80 -54.12 -5.94 50.57
CA ALA A 80 -54.23 -5.84 52.01
C ALA A 80 -55.53 -6.51 52.44
N GLU A 81 -55.46 -7.72 52.99
CA GLU A 81 -56.56 -8.33 53.71
C GLU A 81 -56.15 -8.71 55.12
N HIS A 82 -56.97 -8.19 56.03
CA HIS A 82 -57.39 -8.77 57.28
C HIS A 82 -56.37 -8.89 58.43
N ASP A 83 -56.41 -7.84 59.25
CA ASP A 83 -56.50 -7.97 60.71
C ASP A 83 -57.49 -9.10 61.06
N GLN A 84 -56.96 -10.24 61.50
CA GLN A 84 -57.67 -11.29 62.23
C GLN A 84 -56.89 -11.56 63.52
N PRO A 85 -57.59 -11.60 64.68
CA PRO A 85 -56.97 -11.68 65.99
C PRO A 85 -56.46 -13.09 66.29
N GLU A 86 -55.26 -13.13 66.86
CA GLU A 86 -54.76 -14.08 67.86
C GLU A 86 -55.54 -15.39 68.06
N GLU A 87 -55.41 -16.35 67.14
CA GLU A 87 -55.55 -17.76 67.52
C GLU A 87 -54.23 -18.27 68.07
N THR A 88 -54.16 -18.23 69.40
CA THR A 88 -53.10 -18.79 70.23
C THR A 88 -53.05 -20.30 70.01
N CYS A 89 -52.38 -20.75 68.95
CA CYS A 89 -52.05 -22.15 68.74
C CYS A 89 -50.98 -22.56 69.77
N GLY A 90 -51.41 -22.77 71.01
CA GLY A 90 -50.70 -23.50 72.07
C GLY A 90 -50.60 -25.00 71.74
N GLY A 91 -50.30 -25.33 70.49
CA GLY A 91 -49.97 -26.68 70.08
C GLY A 91 -48.58 -26.99 70.61
N ASN A 92 -48.52 -27.79 71.67
CA ASN A 92 -47.30 -28.29 72.30
C ASN A 92 -46.34 -28.87 71.24
N LEU A 93 -45.46 -28.03 70.70
CA LEU A 93 -44.37 -28.44 69.83
C LEU A 93 -43.47 -29.35 70.68
N THR A 94 -43.64 -30.64 70.47
CA THR A 94 -42.80 -31.64 71.14
C THR A 94 -41.33 -31.40 70.74
N VAL A 95 -40.40 -31.72 71.62
CA VAL A 95 -38.95 -31.57 71.36
C VAL A 95 -38.52 -32.26 70.05
N ALA A 96 -39.24 -33.31 69.63
CA ALA A 96 -39.02 -34.00 68.36
C ALA A 96 -39.38 -33.15 67.13
N SER A 97 -40.49 -32.39 67.15
CA SER A 97 -40.87 -31.52 66.02
C SER A 97 -39.90 -30.34 65.89
N LEU A 98 -39.44 -29.74 67.00
CA LEU A 98 -38.41 -28.70 66.99
C LEU A 98 -37.08 -29.20 66.40
N LYS A 99 -36.66 -30.43 66.73
CA LYS A 99 -35.46 -31.04 66.12
C LYS A 99 -35.63 -31.26 64.62
N HIS A 100 -36.81 -31.67 64.16
CA HIS A 100 -37.07 -31.84 62.72
C HIS A 100 -37.03 -30.50 61.98
N VAL A 101 -37.67 -29.46 62.53
CA VAL A 101 -37.64 -28.10 61.96
C VAL A 101 -36.21 -27.59 61.89
N LYS A 102 -35.41 -27.75 62.96
CA LYS A 102 -33.99 -27.36 62.95
C LYS A 102 -33.21 -28.06 61.83
N ARG A 103 -33.31 -29.38 61.71
CA ARG A 103 -32.64 -30.14 60.61
C ARG A 103 -33.09 -29.65 59.23
N ARG A 104 -34.36 -29.30 59.07
CA ARG A 104 -34.89 -28.77 57.81
C ARG A 104 -34.35 -27.36 57.52
N CYS A 105 -34.26 -26.49 58.52
CA CYS A 105 -33.62 -25.19 58.39
C CYS A 105 -32.13 -25.31 58.05
N ASP A 106 -31.41 -26.22 58.71
CA ASP A 106 -30.00 -26.48 58.43
C ASP A 106 -29.82 -26.96 56.97
N LYS A 107 -30.63 -27.92 56.51
CA LYS A 107 -30.62 -28.39 55.11
C LYS A 107 -30.94 -27.28 54.10
N LEU A 108 -31.97 -26.45 54.37
CA LEU A 108 -32.31 -25.31 53.53
C LEU A 108 -31.19 -24.26 53.51
N SER A 109 -30.46 -24.09 54.62
CA SER A 109 -29.31 -23.20 54.67
C SER A 109 -28.15 -23.72 53.82
N GLU A 110 -27.88 -25.02 53.85
CA GLU A 110 -26.88 -25.67 52.98
C GLU A 110 -27.25 -25.52 51.51
N GLU A 111 -28.50 -25.82 51.13
CA GLU A 111 -28.99 -25.65 49.75
C GLU A 111 -28.92 -24.19 49.30
N ARG A 112 -29.27 -23.23 50.18
CA ARG A 112 -29.11 -21.79 49.89
C ARG A 112 -27.65 -21.44 49.65
N THR A 113 -26.72 -21.90 50.49
CA THR A 113 -25.29 -21.63 50.30
C THR A 113 -24.77 -22.24 49.00
N LYS A 114 -25.23 -23.44 48.63
CA LYS A 114 -24.90 -24.09 47.37
C LYS A 114 -25.43 -23.29 46.17
N LEU A 115 -26.70 -22.89 46.20
CA LEU A 115 -27.30 -22.08 45.12
C LEU A 115 -26.63 -20.71 44.97
N LEU A 116 -26.21 -20.08 46.07
CA LEU A 116 -25.44 -18.83 46.01
C LEU A 116 -24.05 -19.04 45.39
N ALA A 117 -23.38 -20.15 45.70
CA ALA A 117 -22.11 -20.50 45.07
C ALA A 117 -22.28 -20.80 43.57
N ASP A 118 -23.32 -21.54 43.18
CA ASP A 118 -23.64 -21.84 41.78
C ASP A 118 -24.01 -20.56 41.00
N LEU A 119 -24.76 -19.64 41.61
CA LEU A 119 -25.08 -18.34 41.03
C LEU A 119 -23.81 -17.51 40.80
N ALA A 120 -22.91 -17.44 41.79
CA ALA A 120 -21.64 -16.73 41.66
C ALA A 120 -20.77 -17.33 40.53
N ALA A 121 -20.67 -18.66 40.47
CA ALA A 121 -19.93 -19.36 39.42
C ALA A 121 -20.53 -19.11 38.02
N SER A 122 -21.87 -19.04 37.91
CA SER A 122 -22.55 -18.72 36.66
C SER A 122 -22.33 -17.26 36.24
N GLN A 123 -22.35 -16.32 37.19
CA GLN A 123 -22.06 -14.90 36.94
C GLN A 123 -20.62 -14.69 36.48
N GLU A 124 -19.66 -15.40 37.06
CA GLU A 124 -18.25 -15.38 36.64
C GLU A 124 -18.10 -15.90 35.21
N LYS A 125 -18.73 -17.03 34.86
CA LYS A 125 -18.75 -17.53 33.47
C LYS A 125 -19.38 -16.53 32.49
N CYS A 126 -20.48 -15.89 32.88
CA CYS A 126 -21.09 -14.84 32.07
C CYS A 126 -20.12 -13.66 31.84
N ALA A 127 -19.36 -13.27 32.86
CA ALA A 127 -18.35 -12.22 32.75
C ALA A 127 -17.22 -12.62 31.78
N GLN A 128 -16.68 -13.84 31.93
CA GLN A 128 -15.66 -14.39 31.02
C GLN A 128 -16.14 -14.47 29.57
N HIS A 129 -17.38 -14.92 29.34
CA HIS A 129 -17.97 -14.96 28.01
C HIS A 129 -18.15 -13.57 27.40
N ARG A 130 -18.56 -12.57 28.19
CA ARG A 130 -18.66 -11.17 27.73
C ARG A 130 -17.29 -10.60 27.36
N GLU A 131 -16.27 -10.85 28.16
CA GLU A 131 -14.90 -10.45 27.85
C GLU A 131 -14.42 -11.09 26.54
N ARG A 132 -14.66 -12.39 26.36
CA ARG A 132 -14.31 -13.10 25.12
C ARG A 132 -15.07 -12.61 23.89
N VAL A 133 -16.34 -12.22 24.04
CA VAL A 133 -17.11 -11.59 22.96
C VAL A 133 -16.48 -10.24 22.60
N ASN A 134 -16.17 -9.40 23.58
CA ASN A 134 -15.53 -8.11 23.33
C ASN A 134 -14.17 -8.24 22.64
N THR A 135 -13.34 -9.24 23.01
CA THR A 135 -12.06 -9.47 22.33
C THR A 135 -12.26 -9.91 20.88
N LEU A 136 -13.21 -10.82 20.61
CA LEU A 136 -13.50 -11.28 19.26
C LEU A 136 -14.11 -10.16 18.38
N GLU A 137 -14.92 -9.28 18.97
CA GLU A 137 -15.47 -8.11 18.27
C GLU A 137 -14.36 -7.11 17.90
N ALA A 138 -13.39 -6.89 18.79
CA ALA A 138 -12.23 -6.05 18.51
C ALA A 138 -11.36 -6.65 17.39
N GLU A 139 -11.05 -7.94 17.44
CA GLU A 139 -10.32 -8.66 16.39
C GLU A 139 -11.05 -8.61 15.04
N ALA A 140 -12.38 -8.80 15.04
CA ALA A 140 -13.18 -8.70 13.83
C ALA A 140 -13.20 -7.27 13.24
N HIS A 141 -13.16 -6.25 14.10
CA HIS A 141 -13.08 -4.86 13.66
C HIS A 141 -11.70 -4.55 13.04
N GLU A 142 -10.61 -4.95 13.68
CA GLU A 142 -9.25 -4.80 13.15
C GLU A 142 -9.08 -5.54 11.81
N ALA A 143 -9.60 -6.76 11.70
CA ALA A 143 -9.58 -7.52 10.46
C ALA A 143 -10.32 -6.81 9.31
N ARG A 144 -11.45 -6.14 9.59
CA ARG A 144 -12.17 -5.35 8.58
C ARG A 144 -11.39 -4.13 8.11
N ILE A 145 -10.68 -3.46 9.02
CA ILE A 145 -9.82 -2.32 8.67
C ILE A 145 -8.66 -2.82 7.79
N ALA A 146 -8.01 -3.92 8.17
CA ALA A 146 -6.95 -4.52 7.38
C ALA A 146 -7.43 -4.96 5.99
N GLU A 147 -8.61 -5.57 5.89
CA GLU A 147 -9.22 -5.96 4.62
C GLU A 147 -9.53 -4.74 3.74
N ALA A 148 -10.04 -3.66 4.31
CA ALA A 148 -10.29 -2.41 3.58
C ALA A 148 -8.97 -1.84 3.00
N GLY A 149 -7.89 -1.81 3.79
CA GLY A 149 -6.57 -1.38 3.33
C GLY A 149 -6.05 -2.22 2.16
N LEU A 150 -6.14 -3.56 2.26
CA LEU A 150 -5.74 -4.45 1.16
C LEU A 150 -6.58 -4.25 -0.11
N ARG A 151 -7.88 -3.97 0.02
CA ARG A 151 -8.74 -3.68 -1.14
C ARG A 151 -8.35 -2.38 -1.83
N GLU A 152 -7.99 -1.34 -1.08
CA GLU A 152 -7.46 -0.09 -1.63
C GLU A 152 -6.13 -0.30 -2.36
N GLU A 153 -5.21 -1.07 -1.77
CA GLU A 153 -3.94 -1.42 -2.42
C GLU A 153 -4.14 -2.19 -3.72
N VAL A 154 -5.04 -3.19 -3.75
CA VAL A 154 -5.38 -3.93 -4.99
C VAL A 154 -5.94 -2.99 -6.05
N CYS A 155 -6.81 -2.06 -5.67
CA CYS A 155 -7.37 -1.05 -6.57
C CYS A 155 -6.27 -0.15 -7.16
N GLN A 156 -5.33 0.31 -6.34
CA GLN A 156 -4.19 1.12 -6.79
C GLN A 156 -3.27 0.35 -7.75
N ILE A 157 -2.97 -0.92 -7.46
CA ILE A 157 -2.16 -1.78 -8.33
C ILE A 157 -2.83 -1.98 -9.69
N GLN A 158 -4.15 -2.26 -9.70
CA GLN A 158 -4.91 -2.42 -10.94
C GLN A 158 -4.92 -1.12 -11.77
N ALA A 159 -5.07 0.04 -11.13
CA ALA A 159 -5.00 1.33 -11.81
C ALA A 159 -3.61 1.59 -12.42
N ALA A 160 -2.55 1.26 -11.68
CA ALA A 160 -1.17 1.39 -12.16
C ALA A 160 -0.88 0.44 -13.34
N GLU A 161 -1.34 -0.80 -13.28
CA GLU A 161 -1.20 -1.78 -14.36
C GLU A 161 -1.97 -1.32 -15.61
N HIS A 162 -3.19 -0.83 -15.46
CA HIS A 162 -3.97 -0.30 -16.57
C HIS A 162 -3.26 0.90 -17.24
N ALA A 163 -2.72 1.82 -16.44
CA ALA A 163 -1.93 2.94 -16.95
C ALA A 163 -0.66 2.46 -17.68
N GLN A 164 -0.01 1.40 -17.20
CA GLN A 164 1.15 0.81 -17.86
C GLN A 164 0.77 0.15 -19.20
N ARG A 165 -0.35 -0.58 -19.25
CA ARG A 165 -0.88 -1.15 -20.50
C ARG A 165 -1.20 -0.08 -21.53
N GLN A 166 -1.82 1.04 -21.11
CA GLN A 166 -2.07 2.18 -22.00
C GLN A 166 -0.79 2.80 -22.56
N ARG A 167 0.25 2.95 -21.72
CA ARG A 167 1.56 3.43 -22.19
C ARG A 167 2.21 2.46 -23.19
N ALA A 168 2.06 1.16 -22.97
CA ALA A 168 2.57 0.14 -23.90
C ALA A 168 1.87 0.22 -25.25
N ILE A 169 0.54 0.29 -25.28
CA ILE A 169 -0.25 0.47 -26.52
C ILE A 169 0.16 1.75 -27.25
N ALA A 170 0.27 2.88 -26.54
CA ALA A 170 0.69 4.14 -27.16
C ALA A 170 2.12 4.08 -27.75
N ALA A 171 3.02 3.33 -27.11
CA ALA A 171 4.37 3.09 -27.62
C ALA A 171 4.37 2.18 -28.86
N GLU A 172 3.53 1.15 -28.88
CA GLU A 172 3.33 0.28 -30.05
C GLU A 172 2.76 1.08 -31.24
N ASP A 173 1.76 1.93 -31.01
CA ASP A 173 1.19 2.81 -32.04
C ASP A 173 2.24 3.78 -32.60
N ALA A 174 3.06 4.39 -31.72
CA ALA A 174 4.14 5.27 -32.14
C ALA A 174 5.20 4.50 -32.96
N SER A 175 5.54 3.28 -32.55
CA SER A 175 6.44 2.40 -33.30
C SER A 175 5.90 2.04 -34.68
N ALA A 176 4.60 1.70 -34.77
CA ALA A 176 3.95 1.40 -36.05
C ALA A 176 4.00 2.58 -37.01
N ARG A 177 3.73 3.81 -36.53
CA ARG A 177 3.84 5.04 -37.34
C ARG A 177 5.26 5.30 -37.83
N LEU A 178 6.26 5.08 -36.98
CA LEU A 178 7.67 5.21 -37.36
C LEU A 178 8.07 4.18 -38.42
N GLN A 179 7.61 2.93 -38.30
CA GLN A 179 7.85 1.89 -39.30
C GLN A 179 7.18 2.22 -40.64
N GLU A 180 5.95 2.75 -40.64
CA GLU A 180 5.26 3.19 -41.85
C GLU A 180 6.01 4.37 -42.52
N SER A 181 6.44 5.36 -41.74
CA SER A 181 7.24 6.49 -42.24
C SER A 181 8.57 6.01 -42.83
N LEU A 182 9.23 5.07 -42.16
CA LEU A 182 10.46 4.46 -42.65
C LEU A 182 10.20 3.72 -43.96
N ALA A 183 9.15 2.91 -44.07
CA ALA A 183 8.76 2.21 -45.30
C ALA A 183 8.45 3.18 -46.45
N LYS A 184 7.77 4.30 -46.18
CA LYS A 184 7.55 5.36 -47.17
C LYS A 184 8.88 5.95 -47.65
N SER A 185 9.76 6.34 -46.73
CA SER A 185 11.06 6.90 -47.08
C SER A 185 11.96 5.93 -47.85
N THR A 186 11.95 4.64 -47.51
CA THR A 186 12.75 3.62 -48.22
C THR A 186 12.22 3.38 -49.63
N SER A 187 10.90 3.39 -49.83
CA SER A 187 10.29 3.30 -51.16
C SER A 187 10.57 4.53 -52.03
N GLU A 188 10.57 5.73 -51.43
CA GLU A 188 10.92 6.96 -52.15
C GLU A 188 12.40 6.98 -52.55
N VAL A 189 13.31 6.58 -51.66
CA VAL A 189 14.73 6.43 -51.98
C VAL A 189 14.95 5.41 -53.10
N ALA A 190 14.21 4.29 -53.09
CA ALA A 190 14.27 3.30 -54.16
C ALA A 190 13.80 3.88 -55.50
N ARG A 191 12.67 4.61 -55.51
CA ARG A 191 12.15 5.31 -56.69
C ARG A 191 13.13 6.34 -57.25
N LEU A 192 13.75 7.14 -56.37
CA LEU A 192 14.73 8.15 -56.78
C LEU A 192 16.01 7.51 -57.34
N ARG A 193 16.44 6.36 -56.80
CA ARG A 193 17.56 5.58 -57.37
C ARG A 193 17.23 5.06 -58.76
N GLU A 194 16.04 4.50 -58.94
CA GLU A 194 15.60 4.01 -60.25
C GLU A 194 15.52 5.15 -61.28
N ALA A 195 14.95 6.30 -60.91
CA ALA A 195 14.89 7.48 -61.78
C ALA A 195 16.30 7.99 -62.16
N LEU A 196 17.24 7.98 -61.22
CA LEU A 196 18.63 8.35 -61.47
C LEU A 196 19.34 7.35 -62.39
N ASP A 197 19.09 6.05 -62.24
CA ASP A 197 19.62 5.02 -63.14
C ASP A 197 19.01 5.13 -64.55
N GLN A 198 17.72 5.45 -64.67
CA GLN A 198 17.08 5.76 -65.94
C GLN A 198 17.69 7.00 -66.60
N GLN A 199 17.89 8.08 -65.83
CA GLN A 199 18.55 9.29 -66.34
C GLN A 199 19.97 8.99 -66.83
N ARG A 200 20.73 8.14 -66.12
CA ARG A 200 22.06 7.70 -66.55
C ARG A 200 22.02 6.92 -67.87
N ARG A 201 21.04 6.02 -68.06
CA ARG A 201 20.86 5.28 -69.32
C ARG A 201 20.53 6.21 -70.48
N LEU A 202 19.57 7.11 -70.30
CA LEU A 202 19.21 8.12 -71.31
C LEU A 202 20.40 9.03 -71.64
N THR A 203 21.13 9.49 -70.63
CA THR A 203 22.35 10.30 -70.84
C THR A 203 23.40 9.52 -71.64
N LYS A 204 23.58 8.24 -71.33
CA LYS A 204 24.48 7.35 -72.07
C LYS A 204 24.05 7.20 -73.53
N GLU A 205 22.77 6.94 -73.80
CA GLU A 205 22.22 6.84 -75.17
C GLU A 205 22.36 8.16 -75.96
N VAL A 206 22.11 9.31 -75.31
CA VAL A 206 22.34 10.64 -75.90
C VAL A 206 23.83 10.87 -76.19
N CYS A 207 24.73 10.48 -75.28
CA CYS A 207 26.17 10.57 -75.50
C CYS A 207 26.67 9.60 -76.59
N GLU A 208 26.11 8.41 -76.71
CA GLU A 208 26.45 7.45 -77.78
C GLU A 208 25.98 7.99 -79.15
N THR A 209 24.74 8.46 -79.26
CA THR A 209 24.20 9.06 -80.49
C THR A 209 24.88 10.38 -80.87
N ALA A 210 25.32 11.18 -79.91
CA ALA A 210 26.14 12.37 -80.15
C ALA A 210 27.61 12.01 -80.45
N GLY A 211 28.12 10.93 -79.86
CA GLY A 211 29.49 10.41 -79.99
C GLY A 211 29.79 9.87 -81.39
N ASP A 212 28.78 9.38 -82.11
CA ASP A 212 28.85 9.08 -83.54
C ASP A 212 29.17 10.33 -84.40
N ARG A 213 29.12 11.53 -83.82
CA ARG A 213 29.70 12.76 -84.36
C ARG A 213 30.91 13.21 -83.54
N ALA A 214 32.03 12.51 -83.73
CA ALA A 214 33.39 12.95 -83.39
C ALA A 214 33.60 13.41 -81.94
N VAL A 215 33.51 12.49 -80.99
CA VAL A 215 34.11 12.70 -79.66
C VAL A 215 35.56 12.21 -79.70
N SER A 216 36.49 13.15 -79.56
CA SER A 216 37.93 12.89 -79.53
C SER A 216 38.31 11.98 -78.35
N GLU A 217 39.25 11.05 -78.56
CA GLU A 217 39.79 10.10 -77.55
C GLU A 217 40.18 10.77 -76.21
N ALA A 218 40.55 12.06 -76.22
CA ALA A 218 40.86 12.84 -75.03
C ALA A 218 39.69 12.92 -74.02
N GLN A 219 38.45 12.96 -74.50
CA GLN A 219 37.27 13.10 -73.64
C GLN A 219 36.85 11.75 -73.04
N VAL A 220 37.09 10.64 -73.76
CA VAL A 220 36.90 9.28 -73.24
C VAL A 220 37.92 8.99 -72.14
N SER A 221 39.18 9.41 -72.32
CA SER A 221 40.21 9.28 -71.28
C SER A 221 39.86 10.08 -70.00
N ALA A 222 39.36 11.30 -70.15
CA ALA A 222 38.90 12.10 -69.00
C ALA A 222 37.74 11.42 -68.23
N LEU A 223 36.72 10.93 -68.94
CA LEU A 223 35.59 10.22 -68.33
C LEU A 223 35.99 8.88 -67.70
N GLN A 224 36.98 8.17 -68.25
CA GLN A 224 37.54 6.97 -67.63
C GLN A 224 38.23 7.31 -66.31
N SER A 225 39.03 8.38 -66.25
CA SER A 225 39.66 8.83 -65.01
C SER A 225 38.65 9.25 -63.94
N GLU A 226 37.55 9.89 -64.34
CA GLU A 226 36.46 10.28 -63.42
C GLU A 226 35.66 9.06 -62.93
N ALA A 227 35.43 8.07 -63.79
CA ALA A 227 34.80 6.81 -63.40
C ALA A 227 35.67 6.00 -62.42
N GLU A 228 37.00 6.03 -62.57
CA GLU A 228 37.93 5.43 -61.61
C GLU A 228 37.89 6.18 -60.27
N ALA A 229 37.91 7.52 -60.28
CA ALA A 229 37.79 8.34 -59.07
C ALA A 229 36.48 8.08 -58.31
N LEU A 230 35.35 7.97 -59.03
CA LEU A 230 34.04 7.66 -58.43
C LEU A 230 33.99 6.23 -57.85
N ARG A 231 34.61 5.25 -58.51
CA ARG A 231 34.73 3.88 -57.97
C ARG A 231 35.54 3.87 -56.69
N GLU A 232 36.63 4.64 -56.64
CA GLU A 232 37.47 4.75 -55.46
C GLU A 232 36.73 5.45 -54.31
N GLN A 233 35.93 6.48 -54.62
CA GLN A 233 35.07 7.14 -53.64
C GLN A 233 33.98 6.20 -53.09
N LEU A 234 33.32 5.40 -53.94
CA LEU A 234 32.35 4.39 -53.48
C LEU A 234 33.01 3.36 -52.58
N ARG A 235 34.20 2.89 -52.96
CA ARG A 235 34.97 1.93 -52.16
C ARG A 235 35.34 2.51 -50.80
N LYS A 236 35.72 3.78 -50.74
CA LYS A 236 35.99 4.51 -49.50
C LYS A 236 34.75 4.61 -48.61
N MET A 237 33.61 5.01 -49.18
CA MET A 237 32.33 5.09 -48.45
C MET A 237 31.87 3.72 -47.91
N GLU A 238 32.14 2.64 -48.65
CA GLU A 238 31.80 1.29 -48.21
C GLU A 238 32.67 0.84 -47.03
N VAL A 239 33.97 1.14 -47.06
CA VAL A 239 34.88 0.93 -45.93
C VAL A 239 34.43 1.74 -44.70
N GLU A 240 34.10 3.03 -44.87
CA GLU A 240 33.61 3.88 -43.78
C GLU A 240 32.29 3.37 -43.19
N ARG A 241 31.37 2.87 -44.03
CA ARG A 241 30.11 2.26 -43.56
C ARG A 241 30.36 0.99 -42.76
N ASP A 242 31.29 0.14 -43.21
CA ASP A 242 31.60 -1.09 -42.50
C ASP A 242 32.33 -0.82 -41.18
N ASP A 243 33.18 0.22 -41.12
CA ASP A 243 33.77 0.70 -39.86
C ASP A 243 32.71 1.29 -38.91
N MET A 244 31.74 2.06 -39.42
CA MET A 244 30.61 2.49 -38.60
C MET A 244 29.77 1.30 -38.08
N ARG A 245 29.55 0.27 -38.90
CA ARG A 245 28.85 -0.94 -38.44
C ARG A 245 29.61 -1.68 -37.35
N ARG A 246 30.93 -1.79 -37.47
CA ARG A 246 31.80 -2.39 -36.43
C ARG A 246 31.77 -1.59 -35.14
N THR A 247 31.84 -0.26 -35.22
CA THR A 247 31.79 0.62 -34.03
C THR A 247 30.42 0.57 -33.35
N VAL A 248 29.32 0.56 -34.11
CA VAL A 248 27.97 0.38 -33.56
C VAL A 248 27.82 -0.99 -32.91
N ALA A 249 28.28 -2.07 -33.54
CA ALA A 249 28.24 -3.41 -32.93
C ALA A 249 29.06 -3.47 -31.63
N ALA A 250 30.23 -2.83 -31.57
CA ALA A 250 31.02 -2.72 -30.36
C ALA A 250 30.31 -1.89 -29.27
N ALA A 251 29.63 -0.80 -29.64
CA ALA A 251 28.86 0.02 -28.70
C ALA A 251 27.66 -0.75 -28.14
N VAL A 252 26.92 -1.49 -28.96
CA VAL A 252 25.78 -2.32 -28.53
C VAL A 252 26.22 -3.41 -27.56
N THR A 253 27.29 -4.16 -27.89
CA THR A 253 27.81 -5.20 -26.97
C THR A 253 28.33 -4.61 -25.65
N THR A 254 28.85 -3.38 -25.68
CA THR A 254 29.25 -2.66 -24.45
C THR A 254 28.03 -2.23 -23.63
N ALA A 255 26.98 -1.74 -24.28
CA ALA A 255 25.72 -1.37 -23.64
C ALA A 255 25.01 -2.59 -23.02
N GLU A 256 25.00 -3.74 -23.69
CA GLU A 256 24.46 -5.00 -23.17
C GLU A 256 25.22 -5.47 -21.93
N LYS A 257 26.57 -5.39 -21.93
CA LYS A 257 27.39 -5.71 -20.76
C LYS A 257 27.09 -4.77 -19.58
N ALA A 258 26.91 -3.48 -19.85
CA ALA A 258 26.56 -2.50 -18.82
C ALA A 258 25.14 -2.77 -18.25
N ALA A 259 24.18 -3.12 -19.09
CA ALA A 259 22.83 -3.51 -18.66
C ALA A 259 22.85 -4.78 -17.79
N ALA A 260 23.61 -5.80 -18.19
CA ALA A 260 23.78 -7.03 -17.42
C ALA A 260 24.43 -6.76 -16.05
N ALA A 261 25.47 -5.91 -16.00
CA ALA A 261 26.11 -5.52 -14.74
C ALA A 261 25.14 -4.76 -13.81
N ARG A 262 24.30 -3.86 -14.35
CA ARG A 262 23.25 -3.16 -13.59
C ARG A 262 22.21 -4.14 -13.04
N ALA A 263 21.77 -5.12 -13.83
CA ALA A 263 20.84 -6.15 -13.38
C ALA A 263 21.42 -6.99 -12.23
N MET A 264 22.70 -7.37 -12.30
CA MET A 264 23.37 -8.07 -11.19
C MET A 264 23.46 -7.22 -9.92
N HIS A 265 23.75 -5.92 -10.06
CA HIS A 265 23.81 -5.00 -8.92
C HIS A 265 22.43 -4.80 -8.28
N ALA A 266 21.37 -4.66 -9.07
CA ALA A 266 20.00 -4.59 -8.56
C ALA A 266 19.64 -5.83 -7.74
N ASN A 267 19.90 -7.03 -8.29
CA ASN A 267 19.69 -8.29 -7.58
C ASN A 267 20.50 -8.40 -6.27
N SER A 268 21.71 -7.82 -6.23
CA SER A 268 22.53 -7.78 -5.01
C SER A 268 21.96 -6.84 -3.95
N ILE A 269 21.43 -5.69 -4.36
CA ILE A 269 20.75 -4.75 -3.45
C ILE A 269 19.53 -5.43 -2.84
N ASP A 270 18.73 -6.13 -3.64
CA ASP A 270 17.51 -6.77 -3.15
C ASP A 270 17.83 -7.92 -2.18
N LYS A 271 18.91 -8.68 -2.43
CA LYS A 271 19.41 -9.66 -1.46
C LYS A 271 19.87 -9.02 -0.15
N LEU A 272 20.57 -7.88 -0.21
CA LEU A 272 20.98 -7.13 0.97
C LEU A 272 19.79 -6.58 1.75
N ARG A 273 18.76 -6.07 1.06
CA ARG A 273 17.51 -5.62 1.68
C ARG A 273 16.78 -6.77 2.35
N ALA A 274 16.63 -7.91 1.68
CA ALA A 274 16.00 -9.10 2.25
C ALA A 274 16.77 -9.60 3.48
N ALA A 275 18.10 -9.62 3.42
CA ALA A 275 18.94 -9.99 4.57
C ALA A 275 18.76 -9.02 5.75
N LYS A 276 18.81 -7.71 5.51
CA LYS A 276 18.57 -6.69 6.55
C LYS A 276 17.17 -6.75 7.14
N LEU A 277 16.16 -7.02 6.32
CA LEU A 277 14.79 -7.20 6.80
C LEU A 277 14.71 -8.43 7.70
N SER A 278 15.32 -9.55 7.30
CA SER A 278 15.35 -10.76 8.13
C SER A 278 16.13 -10.56 9.43
N GLU A 279 17.19 -9.76 9.41
CA GLU A 279 17.93 -9.35 10.62
C GLU A 279 17.05 -8.49 11.53
N ALA A 280 16.39 -7.45 10.99
CA ALA A 280 15.49 -6.57 11.72
C ALA A 280 14.26 -7.29 12.32
N ILE A 281 13.76 -8.35 11.65
CA ILE A 281 12.68 -9.22 12.15
C ILE A 281 13.17 -10.11 13.29
N ASN A 282 14.40 -10.59 13.21
CA ASN A 282 14.99 -11.45 14.24
C ASN A 282 15.48 -10.65 15.46
N ASP A 283 15.55 -9.33 15.35
CA ASP A 283 15.90 -8.43 16.45
C ASP A 283 14.79 -8.35 17.50
N LYS A 284 15.19 -8.38 18.78
CA LYS A 284 14.28 -8.47 19.92
C LYS A 284 13.54 -7.15 20.13
N VAL A 285 12.22 -7.16 19.94
CA VAL A 285 11.32 -6.07 20.33
C VAL A 285 10.91 -6.27 21.79
N GLU A 286 11.22 -5.32 22.67
CA GLU A 286 10.80 -5.35 24.08
C GLU A 286 9.72 -4.29 24.32
N LEU A 287 8.51 -4.73 24.68
CA LEU A 287 7.41 -3.85 25.05
C LEU A 287 7.28 -3.82 26.58
N HIS A 288 7.53 -2.66 27.19
CA HIS A 288 7.33 -2.46 28.62
C HIS A 288 6.04 -1.67 28.85
N ILE A 289 5.07 -2.30 29.50
CA ILE A 289 3.76 -1.71 29.83
C ILE A 289 3.79 -1.26 31.29
N SER A 290 3.85 0.05 31.53
CA SER A 290 3.86 0.69 32.85
C SER A 290 2.74 1.72 32.93
N VAL A 291 1.49 1.29 33.10
CA VAL A 291 0.30 2.17 33.02
C VAL A 291 0.51 3.46 33.84
N PRO A 292 0.32 4.66 33.25
CA PRO A 292 -0.31 4.94 31.94
C PRO A 292 0.66 5.01 30.74
N ARG A 293 1.93 4.63 30.92
CA ARG A 293 3.01 4.75 29.92
C ARG A 293 3.32 3.39 29.32
N VAL A 294 3.36 3.30 28.00
CA VAL A 294 3.90 2.13 27.29
C VAL A 294 5.17 2.57 26.58
N THR A 295 6.27 1.85 26.83
CA THR A 295 7.57 2.11 26.19
C THR A 295 7.93 0.92 25.32
N LEU A 296 8.10 1.18 24.03
CA LEU A 296 8.61 0.23 23.05
C LEU A 296 10.11 0.44 22.93
N ASN A 297 10.90 -0.58 23.26
CA ASN A 297 12.34 -0.56 23.15
C ASN A 297 12.77 -1.43 21.96
N TYR A 298 13.55 -0.84 21.05
CA TYR A 298 14.06 -1.50 19.85
C TYR A 298 15.58 -1.32 19.79
N ASN A 299 16.32 -2.40 20.06
CA ASN A 299 17.75 -2.57 19.82
C ASN A 299 18.64 -1.31 20.00
N ASN A 300 18.93 -0.93 21.26
CA ASN A 300 19.75 0.23 21.64
C ASN A 300 19.29 1.60 21.10
N ALA A 301 18.18 1.66 20.36
CA ALA A 301 17.56 2.93 19.99
C ALA A 301 16.90 3.56 21.24
N PRO A 302 16.76 4.90 21.29
CA PRO A 302 16.03 5.55 22.35
C PRO A 302 14.61 4.96 22.49
N PRO A 303 14.15 4.63 23.71
CA PRO A 303 12.82 4.04 23.92
C PRO A 303 11.73 4.92 23.32
N LEU A 304 10.87 4.33 22.48
CA LEU A 304 9.71 5.00 21.92
C LEU A 304 8.58 4.98 22.96
N LEU A 305 8.19 6.16 23.41
CA LEU A 305 7.07 6.35 24.33
C LEU A 305 5.76 6.32 23.55
N ILE A 306 5.10 5.16 23.56
CA ILE A 306 3.74 4.96 23.07
C ILE A 306 2.80 5.23 24.25
N SER A 307 2.77 6.47 24.73
CA SER A 307 1.88 6.81 25.85
C SER A 307 0.48 7.08 25.31
N ALA A 308 -0.50 6.23 25.64
CA ALA A 308 -1.92 6.61 25.53
C ALA A 308 -2.20 7.92 26.31
N ALA A 309 -1.38 8.21 27.32
CA ALA A 309 -1.37 9.47 28.08
C ALA A 309 -1.00 10.74 27.27
N ALA A 310 -0.36 10.63 26.10
CA ALA A 310 0.05 11.82 25.34
C ALA A 310 -1.15 12.63 24.81
N ALA A 311 -2.30 11.97 24.63
CA ALA A 311 -3.58 12.60 24.28
C ALA A 311 -4.25 13.32 25.46
N PHE A 312 -3.81 13.06 26.69
CA PHE A 312 -4.37 13.68 27.89
C PHE A 312 -3.49 14.86 28.29
N ASN A 313 -3.89 16.06 27.89
CA ASN A 313 -3.28 17.30 28.39
C ASN A 313 -3.40 17.34 29.93
N ASP A 314 -2.29 17.63 30.63
CA ASP A 314 -2.24 17.79 32.09
C ASP A 314 -3.37 18.71 32.62
N GLY A 315 -3.76 19.73 31.82
CA GLY A 315 -4.89 20.61 32.13
C GLY A 315 -6.24 19.89 32.18
N ARG A 316 -6.51 18.97 31.24
CA ARG A 316 -7.77 18.19 31.21
C ARG A 316 -7.83 17.17 32.34
N ILE A 317 -6.68 16.55 32.67
CA ILE A 317 -6.61 15.65 33.81
C ILE A 317 -6.90 16.42 35.10
N ARG A 318 -6.30 17.60 35.27
CA ARG A 318 -6.54 18.46 36.43
C ARG A 318 -7.99 18.91 36.50
N GLU A 319 -8.59 19.34 35.39
CA GLU A 319 -10.00 19.73 35.33
C GLU A 319 -10.94 18.57 35.69
N PHE A 320 -10.69 17.35 35.19
CA PHE A 320 -11.45 16.17 35.58
C PHE A 320 -11.31 15.85 37.08
N LEU A 321 -10.09 15.94 37.60
CA LEU A 321 -9.84 15.75 39.02
C LEU A 321 -10.59 16.80 39.84
N ASP A 322 -10.49 18.08 39.49
CA ASP A 322 -11.12 19.21 40.21
C ASP A 322 -12.64 19.22 40.11
N SER A 323 -13.20 18.98 38.93
CA SER A 323 -14.65 19.08 38.70
C SER A 323 -15.41 17.81 39.07
N GLU A 324 -14.90 16.63 38.69
CA GLU A 324 -15.64 15.37 38.80
C GLU A 324 -15.17 14.52 39.98
N VAL A 325 -13.86 14.40 40.21
CA VAL A 325 -13.33 13.52 41.27
C VAL A 325 -13.36 14.19 42.63
N PHE A 326 -12.80 15.39 42.79
CA PHE A 326 -12.73 16.05 44.09
C PHE A 326 -14.13 16.39 44.60
N THR A 327 -15.01 16.98 43.79
CA THR A 327 -16.39 17.30 44.18
C THR A 327 -17.20 16.08 44.64
N MET A 328 -17.03 14.92 43.99
CA MET A 328 -17.77 13.71 44.35
C MET A 328 -17.18 12.95 45.54
N PHE A 329 -15.86 13.08 45.78
CA PHE A 329 -15.13 12.28 46.77
C PHE A 329 -14.70 13.08 48.02
N GLU A 330 -14.79 14.40 48.01
CA GLU A 330 -14.53 15.26 49.17
C GLU A 330 -15.34 14.87 50.41
N PRO A 331 -16.65 14.54 50.34
CA PRO A 331 -17.41 14.08 51.50
C PRO A 331 -16.88 12.78 52.12
N MET A 332 -16.20 11.95 51.32
CA MET A 332 -15.62 10.68 51.75
C MET A 332 -14.32 10.90 52.54
N TRP A 333 -13.44 11.76 52.04
CA TRP A 333 -12.12 11.98 52.62
C TRP A 333 -12.17 12.75 53.94
N VAL A 334 -13.18 13.60 54.12
CA VAL A 334 -13.30 14.43 55.32
C VAL A 334 -13.98 13.70 56.48
N ARG A 335 -14.67 12.55 56.27
CA ARG A 335 -15.63 12.04 57.28
C ARG A 335 -15.66 10.53 57.56
N LEU A 336 -14.92 9.69 56.85
CA LEU A 336 -15.05 8.24 57.05
C LEU A 336 -14.28 7.66 58.25
N ASP A 337 -13.34 8.39 58.86
CA ASP A 337 -12.57 7.84 59.99
C ASP A 337 -13.27 7.92 61.35
N THR A 338 -14.35 8.68 61.47
CA THR A 338 -15.07 8.86 62.75
C THR A 338 -16.53 8.39 62.74
N LEU A 339 -17.02 7.85 61.63
CA LEU A 339 -18.44 7.46 61.47
C LEU A 339 -18.60 5.95 61.24
N ASP A 340 -19.33 5.27 62.13
CA ASP A 340 -19.67 3.84 62.01
C ASP A 340 -20.65 3.55 60.86
N LYS A 341 -21.40 4.57 60.43
CA LYS A 341 -22.35 4.51 59.32
C LYS A 341 -22.05 5.61 58.32
N ALA A 342 -22.08 5.28 57.04
CA ALA A 342 -21.86 6.23 55.96
C ALA A 342 -23.02 7.24 55.85
N PRO A 343 -22.84 8.36 55.11
CA PRO A 343 -23.89 9.38 54.94
C PRO A 343 -25.19 8.84 54.32
N ASP A 344 -25.11 7.74 53.57
CA ASP A 344 -26.26 7.05 52.97
C ASP A 344 -26.87 5.98 53.89
N GLY A 345 -26.40 5.89 55.14
CA GLY A 345 -26.82 4.88 56.12
C GLY A 345 -26.23 3.49 55.91
N SER A 346 -25.43 3.28 54.86
CA SER A 346 -24.78 1.99 54.60
C SER A 346 -23.53 1.78 55.46
N SER A 347 -23.03 0.54 55.50
CA SER A 347 -21.78 0.25 56.20
C SER A 347 -20.60 0.94 55.50
N LYS A 348 -19.56 1.34 56.25
CA LYS A 348 -18.32 1.94 55.68
C LYS A 348 -17.75 1.12 54.51
N ARG A 349 -17.81 -0.22 54.60
CA ARG A 349 -17.36 -1.14 53.55
C ARG A 349 -18.26 -1.09 52.30
N THR A 350 -19.57 -1.08 52.48
CA THR A 350 -20.53 -1.00 51.36
C THR A 350 -20.44 0.36 50.67
N TYR A 351 -20.33 1.43 51.44
CA TYR A 351 -20.20 2.80 50.91
C TYR A 351 -18.91 3.00 50.13
N SER A 352 -17.77 2.59 50.70
CA SER A 352 -16.46 2.68 50.02
C SER A 352 -16.43 1.87 48.73
N SER A 353 -16.97 0.63 48.73
CA SER A 353 -17.08 -0.17 47.50
C SER A 353 -17.91 0.54 46.44
N LYS A 354 -19.12 1.01 46.77
CA LYS A 354 -20.01 1.74 45.84
C LYS A 354 -19.35 2.99 45.27
N MET A 355 -18.53 3.68 46.08
CA MET A 355 -17.85 4.88 45.62
C MET A 355 -16.61 4.56 44.77
N LEU A 356 -15.88 3.48 45.04
CA LEU A 356 -14.82 3.00 44.14
C LEU A 356 -15.39 2.60 42.78
N ASP A 357 -16.57 1.99 42.76
CA ASP A 357 -17.28 1.68 41.51
C ASP A 357 -17.64 2.97 40.75
N LYS A 358 -18.15 3.99 41.46
CA LYS A 358 -18.42 5.32 40.86
C LYS A 358 -17.16 6.00 40.34
N LEU A 359 -16.02 5.89 41.05
CA LEU A 359 -14.74 6.44 40.59
C LEU A 359 -14.30 5.76 39.30
N THR A 360 -14.40 4.44 39.28
CA THR A 360 -14.04 3.61 38.13
C THR A 360 -14.90 3.98 36.92
N GLU A 361 -16.21 4.15 37.10
CA GLU A 361 -17.10 4.57 36.02
C GLU A 361 -16.83 6.01 35.56
N ALA A 362 -16.53 6.95 36.48
CA ALA A 362 -16.15 8.32 36.12
C ALA A 362 -14.86 8.35 35.31
N VAL A 363 -13.83 7.60 35.72
CA VAL A 363 -12.56 7.49 34.99
C VAL A 363 -12.77 6.85 33.61
N LYS A 364 -13.58 5.77 33.51
CA LYS A 364 -13.93 5.17 32.21
C LYS A 364 -14.65 6.16 31.30
N ALA A 365 -15.60 6.93 31.84
CA ALA A 365 -16.33 7.95 31.09
C ALA A 365 -15.39 9.05 30.58
N PHE A 366 -14.47 9.51 31.44
CA PHE A 366 -13.45 10.49 31.07
C PHE A 366 -12.52 9.98 29.96
N VAL A 367 -12.05 8.73 30.04
CA VAL A 367 -11.21 8.11 29.00
C VAL A 367 -11.96 8.04 27.66
N ARG A 368 -13.21 7.56 27.66
CA ARG A 368 -14.02 7.50 26.43
C ARG A 368 -14.26 8.89 25.83
N LYS A 369 -14.60 9.88 26.66
CA LYS A 369 -14.84 11.26 26.23
C LYS A 369 -13.59 11.91 25.65
N SER A 370 -12.42 11.62 26.23
CA SER A 370 -11.13 12.14 25.75
C SER A 370 -10.72 11.52 24.41
N GLN A 371 -10.95 10.22 24.23
CA GLN A 371 -10.71 9.53 22.96
C GLN A 371 -11.62 10.05 21.84
N GLN A 372 -12.90 10.28 22.14
CA GLN A 372 -13.87 10.83 21.17
C GLN A 372 -13.59 12.29 20.81
N ALA A 373 -13.09 13.10 21.76
CA ALA A 373 -12.77 14.50 21.50
C ALA A 373 -11.58 14.66 20.52
N ASP A 374 -10.57 13.80 20.59
CA ASP A 374 -9.46 13.82 19.64
C ASP A 374 -9.91 13.42 18.23
N GLU A 375 -10.80 12.43 18.13
CA GLU A 375 -11.36 11.97 16.85
C GLU A 375 -12.21 13.06 16.16
N MET A 376 -12.96 13.85 16.94
CA MET A 376 -13.77 14.96 16.43
C MET A 376 -12.94 16.18 15.99
N THR A 377 -11.74 16.37 16.57
CA THR A 377 -10.85 17.48 16.22
C THR A 377 -9.89 17.13 15.07
N ALA A 378 -9.72 15.83 14.77
CA ALA A 378 -8.94 15.31 13.65
C ALA A 378 -9.73 15.17 12.34
N ALA A 379 -11.00 15.61 12.29
CA ALA A 379 -11.75 15.69 11.04
C ALA A 379 -11.08 16.70 10.09
N PRO A 380 -10.66 16.29 8.88
CA PRO A 380 -9.93 17.17 7.98
C PRO A 380 -10.86 18.30 7.54
N ALA A 381 -10.48 19.54 7.87
CA ALA A 381 -10.98 20.73 7.22
C ALA A 381 -10.53 20.71 5.74
N SER A 382 -11.17 19.86 4.94
CA SER A 382 -11.05 19.81 3.51
C SER A 382 -12.02 20.82 2.91
N GLY A 383 -11.56 22.07 2.76
CA GLY A 383 -12.22 23.06 1.92
C GLY A 383 -11.94 24.50 2.35
N GLY A 384 -11.07 25.21 1.61
CA GLY A 384 -10.98 26.67 1.71
C GLY A 384 -9.60 27.29 1.44
N ASP A 385 -9.13 27.17 0.20
CA ASP A 385 -8.69 28.27 -0.69
C ASP A 385 -7.94 29.54 -0.16
N LEU A 386 -6.86 29.89 -0.88
CA LEU A 386 -6.18 31.21 -1.08
C LEU A 386 -5.20 31.84 -0.05
N GLY A 387 -3.91 31.43 -0.15
CA GLY A 387 -2.69 32.25 -0.39
C GLY A 387 -2.29 33.43 0.53
N PRO A 388 -1.19 34.19 0.23
CA PRO A 388 0.02 33.90 -0.54
C PRO A 388 1.34 34.22 0.25
N ARG A 389 2.50 34.05 -0.43
CA ARG A 389 3.76 34.83 -0.28
C ARG A 389 4.76 34.46 0.84
N ALA A 390 5.84 33.80 0.42
CA ALA A 390 7.21 34.32 0.56
C ALA A 390 8.20 33.49 -0.27
N ALA A 391 8.69 34.07 -1.37
CA ALA A 391 10.03 33.75 -1.89
C ALA A 391 11.06 34.58 -1.08
N PRO A 392 12.36 34.19 -1.05
CA PRO A 392 13.21 34.71 -2.12
C PRO A 392 14.37 33.80 -2.59
N CYS A 393 14.77 34.08 -3.83
CA CYS A 393 16.14 34.17 -4.37
C CYS A 393 16.98 32.90 -4.63
N GLY A 394 17.27 32.68 -5.91
CA GLY A 394 18.61 32.26 -6.34
C GLY A 394 18.73 31.52 -7.68
N ALA A 395 19.02 32.27 -8.76
CA ALA A 395 19.55 31.88 -10.09
C ALA A 395 18.61 31.12 -11.05
N ALA A 396 18.10 31.68 -12.16
CA ALA A 396 18.77 32.19 -13.40
C ALA A 396 19.63 31.12 -14.07
N ALA A 397 19.58 30.80 -15.37
CA ALA A 397 18.83 31.18 -16.58
C ALA A 397 19.01 29.96 -17.55
N VAL A 398 18.23 29.71 -18.60
CA VAL A 398 18.27 30.36 -19.92
C VAL A 398 17.16 29.75 -20.81
N ALA A 399 16.61 30.64 -21.63
CA ALA A 399 15.58 30.56 -22.67
C ALA A 399 15.54 29.35 -23.64
N ALA A 400 14.34 29.05 -24.16
CA ALA A 400 13.90 29.39 -25.53
C ALA A 400 12.48 28.82 -25.77
N VAL A 401 11.44 29.64 -25.90
CA VAL A 401 10.86 30.15 -27.16
C VAL A 401 10.41 29.05 -28.13
N SER A 402 9.10 28.76 -28.12
CA SER A 402 8.25 28.86 -29.32
C SER A 402 6.78 28.68 -28.92
N ALA A 403 6.04 29.78 -29.02
CA ALA A 403 4.60 29.80 -29.04
C ALA A 403 4.13 29.60 -30.49
N ILE A 404 3.17 28.69 -30.69
CA ILE A 404 2.25 28.74 -31.82
C ILE A 404 0.85 28.72 -31.22
N ALA A 405 0.20 29.88 -31.31
CA ALA A 405 -1.22 30.05 -31.11
C ALA A 405 -1.97 29.46 -32.31
N GLU A 406 -3.17 28.91 -32.08
CA GLU A 406 -4.38 29.15 -32.87
C GLU A 406 -5.61 28.42 -32.25
N PRO A 407 -6.85 28.76 -32.67
CA PRO A 407 -7.92 29.14 -31.74
C PRO A 407 -9.03 28.09 -31.57
N THR A 408 -9.71 28.12 -30.42
CA THR A 408 -11.00 27.45 -30.23
C THR A 408 -12.14 28.43 -30.53
N ALA A 409 -12.75 28.25 -31.70
CA ALA A 409 -14.04 28.81 -32.05
C ALA A 409 -15.15 27.74 -31.87
N THR A 410 -16.13 28.11 -31.06
CA THR A 410 -17.60 27.92 -31.17
C THR A 410 -18.18 26.97 -32.24
N GLY A 411 -19.16 26.16 -31.80
CA GLY A 411 -20.20 25.51 -32.63
C GLY A 411 -20.56 24.14 -32.04
N ASP A 412 -21.58 23.98 -31.20
CA ASP A 412 -23.03 24.08 -31.43
C ASP A 412 -23.57 23.17 -32.54
N GLY A 413 -24.56 22.36 -32.16
CA GLY A 413 -25.58 21.77 -33.03
C GLY A 413 -25.24 20.50 -33.81
N GLY A 414 -26.00 19.42 -33.59
CA GLY A 414 -26.16 18.41 -34.64
C GLY A 414 -26.53 17.00 -34.22
N ARG A 415 -27.71 16.80 -33.63
CA ARG A 415 -28.48 15.56 -33.87
C ARG A 415 -28.63 15.39 -35.37
N LEU A 416 -28.36 14.20 -35.91
CA LEU A 416 -29.16 13.59 -36.98
C LEU A 416 -28.86 12.09 -37.03
N ALA A 417 -29.91 11.32 -36.72
CA ALA A 417 -30.04 9.93 -37.12
C ALA A 417 -30.33 9.87 -38.63
N HIS A 418 -29.73 8.91 -39.32
CA HIS A 418 -30.23 8.11 -40.45
C HIS A 418 -29.03 7.23 -40.85
N ASP A 419 -29.04 5.92 -40.57
CA ASP A 419 -29.75 4.89 -41.34
C ASP A 419 -29.29 4.92 -42.81
N VAL A 420 -28.60 3.85 -43.27
CA VAL A 420 -28.66 3.28 -44.63
C VAL A 420 -27.42 2.42 -44.99
N GLN A 421 -27.76 1.19 -45.40
CA GLN A 421 -27.10 0.23 -46.26
C GLN A 421 -25.77 -0.43 -45.84
N GLY A 422 -25.92 -1.65 -45.31
CA GLY A 422 -25.06 -2.75 -45.70
C GLY A 422 -25.25 -3.11 -47.17
N ARG A 423 -24.14 -3.37 -47.87
CA ARG A 423 -24.11 -4.20 -49.06
C ARG A 423 -22.76 -4.92 -49.11
N ALA A 424 -22.79 -6.19 -48.73
CA ALA A 424 -21.81 -7.19 -49.13
C ALA A 424 -22.21 -7.74 -50.52
N ASN A 425 -21.24 -8.39 -51.17
CA ASN A 425 -21.24 -9.02 -52.50
C ASN A 425 -21.01 -8.07 -53.68
N ASP A 426 -19.77 -8.03 -54.18
CA ASP A 426 -19.34 -8.85 -55.32
C ASP A 426 -17.83 -8.62 -55.56
N GLY A 427 -17.08 -9.70 -55.78
CA GLY A 427 -15.64 -9.70 -56.10
C GLY A 427 -14.88 -10.88 -55.52
#